data_AF-A0A6J4VH56-F1
#
_entry.id   AF-A0A6J4VH56-F1
#
_cell.length_a   1.000
_cell.length_b   1.000
_cell.length_c   1.000
_cell.angle_alpha   90.00
_cell.angle_beta   90.00
_cell.angle_gamma   90.00
#
_symmetry.space_group_name_H-M   'P 1'
#
loop_
_entity.id
_entity.type
_entity.pdbx_description
1 polymer ?
#
loop_
_entity_poly.entity_id
_entity_poly.type
_entity_poly.pdbx_seq_one_letter_code
_entity_poly.pdbx_strand_id
1 'polypeptide(L)'
;MEHRRHEGLNNRAENSHQPTREWERRMRRFKSPGHAQRFLAAYGPIASHFRPRRHQLTAADYHQTRDQRFATWHAVTGLPVAA
;
A
#
# COMPACT_ATOMS: atom_id res chain seq x y z
N MET A 1 -25.96 4.00 35.28
CA MET A 1 -25.40 4.44 33.98
C MET A 1 -24.56 3.29 33.44
N GLU A 2 -25.19 2.39 32.71
CA GLU A 2 -24.55 1.18 32.20
C GLU A 2 -23.81 1.52 30.90
N HIS A 3 -22.48 1.60 30.97
CA HIS A 3 -21.62 1.78 29.81
C HIS A 3 -21.55 0.45 29.03
N ARG A 4 -22.55 0.20 28.17
CA ARG A 4 -22.55 -0.95 27.27
C ARG A 4 -21.51 -0.73 26.16
N ARG A 5 -20.25 -1.11 26.42
CA ARG A 5 -19.18 -1.17 25.41
C ARG A 5 -19.41 -2.38 24.50
N HIS A 6 -20.27 -2.23 23.49
CA HIS A 6 -20.45 -3.25 22.48
C HIS A 6 -19.30 -3.15 21.46
N GLU A 7 -18.19 -3.84 21.74
CA GLU A 7 -16.90 -3.77 21.02
C GLU A 7 -16.97 -4.19 19.53
N GLY A 8 -18.09 -4.73 19.06
CA GLY A 8 -18.26 -5.23 17.69
C GLY A 8 -18.76 -4.23 16.64
N LEU A 9 -19.26 -3.04 17.03
CA LEU A 9 -19.88 -2.10 16.09
C LEU A 9 -18.88 -1.13 15.41
N ASN A 10 -17.67 -0.98 15.96
CA ASN A 10 -16.65 -0.11 15.39
C ASN A 10 -15.87 -0.73 14.23
N ASN A 11 -16.14 -2.00 13.87
CA ASN A 11 -15.22 -2.74 13.03
C ASN A 11 -15.21 -2.29 11.55
N ARG A 12 -16.31 -1.77 10.98
CA ARG A 12 -16.34 -1.48 9.53
C ARG A 12 -15.62 -0.19 9.15
N ALA A 13 -15.91 0.90 9.85
CA ALA A 13 -15.20 2.16 9.65
C ALA A 13 -13.72 1.99 10.01
N GLU A 14 -13.43 1.38 11.16
CA GLU A 14 -12.06 1.14 11.62
C GLU A 14 -11.28 0.22 10.65
N ASN A 15 -11.88 -0.87 10.15
CA ASN A 15 -11.22 -1.75 9.17
C ASN A 15 -11.01 -1.10 7.81
N SER A 16 -11.86 -0.16 7.39
CA SER A 16 -11.64 0.58 6.14
C SER A 16 -10.36 1.42 6.16
N HIS A 17 -9.89 1.82 7.36
CA HIS A 17 -8.64 2.54 7.56
C HIS A 17 -7.43 1.63 7.81
N GLN A 18 -7.62 0.31 7.91
CA GLN A 18 -6.54 -0.62 8.20
C GLN A 18 -5.40 -0.57 7.17
N PRO A 19 -5.68 -0.52 5.84
CA PRO A 19 -4.63 -0.33 4.83
C PRO A 19 -3.85 0.98 5.06
N THR A 20 -4.54 2.07 5.34
CA THR A 20 -3.90 3.38 5.62
C THR A 20 -3.00 3.31 6.85
N ARG A 21 -3.46 2.71 7.95
CA ARG A 21 -2.69 2.60 9.21
C ARG A 21 -1.47 1.69 9.10
N GLU A 22 -1.58 0.56 8.40
CA GLU A 22 -0.43 -0.31 8.16
C GLU A 22 0.70 0.43 7.43
N TRP A 23 0.33 1.29 6.49
CA TRP A 23 1.28 2.09 5.73
C TRP A 23 1.82 3.28 6.51
N GLU A 24 0.99 3.98 7.29
CA GLU A 24 1.47 5.00 8.24
C GLU A 24 2.55 4.43 9.17
N ARG A 25 2.35 3.19 9.65
CA ARG A 25 3.36 2.49 10.46
C ARG A 25 4.61 2.16 9.65
N ARG A 26 4.47 1.61 8.45
CA ARG A 26 5.62 1.28 7.58
C ARG A 26 6.41 2.51 7.14
N MET A 27 5.75 3.66 7.00
CA MET A 27 6.35 4.93 6.57
C MET A 27 6.75 5.86 7.74
N ARG A 28 6.66 5.40 9.00
CA ARG A 28 7.00 6.19 10.20
C ARG A 28 6.23 7.53 10.32
N ARG A 29 4.93 7.51 9.96
CA ARG A 29 3.94 8.63 9.98
C ARG A 29 4.04 9.62 8.83
N PHE A 30 2.88 10.10 8.36
CA PHE A 30 2.79 11.22 7.41
C PHE A 30 3.00 12.56 8.11
N LYS A 31 3.64 13.52 7.41
CA LYS A 31 3.90 14.87 7.94
C LYS A 31 2.62 15.71 8.11
N SER A 32 1.58 15.44 7.32
CA SER A 32 0.29 16.13 7.40
C SER A 32 -0.85 15.30 6.77
N PRO A 33 -2.13 15.58 7.09
CA PRO A 33 -3.27 14.95 6.44
C PRO A 33 -3.30 15.16 4.93
N GLY A 34 -2.96 16.35 4.44
CA GLY A 34 -2.90 16.64 3.00
C GLY A 34 -1.82 15.83 2.27
N HIS A 35 -0.69 15.55 2.93
CA HIS A 35 0.33 14.64 2.41
C HIS A 35 -0.22 13.21 2.29
N ALA A 36 -0.89 12.72 3.34
CA ALA A 36 -1.52 11.40 3.34
C ALA A 36 -2.56 11.29 2.22
N GLN A 37 -3.38 12.32 2.00
CA GLN A 37 -4.42 12.29 0.98
C GLN A 37 -3.86 12.25 -0.44
N ARG A 38 -2.85 13.06 -0.75
CA ARG A 38 -2.15 13.01 -2.06
C ARG A 38 -1.53 11.64 -2.31
N PHE A 39 -0.96 11.04 -1.27
CA PHE A 39 -0.40 9.69 -1.36
C PHE A 39 -1.50 8.65 -1.61
N LEU A 40 -2.56 8.64 -0.79
CA LEU A 40 -3.66 7.67 -0.88
C LEU A 40 -4.38 7.73 -2.24
N ALA A 41 -4.50 8.92 -2.83
CA ALA A 41 -5.13 9.11 -4.14
C ALA A 41 -4.43 8.33 -5.27
N ALA A 42 -3.10 8.23 -5.23
CA ALA A 42 -2.32 7.50 -6.24
C ALA A 42 -1.94 6.08 -5.81
N TYR A 43 -2.02 5.77 -4.52
CA TYR A 43 -1.43 4.55 -3.96
C TYR A 43 -2.10 3.25 -4.43
N GLY A 44 -3.43 3.23 -4.63
CA GLY A 44 -4.15 2.00 -5.00
C GLY A 44 -3.58 1.30 -6.25
N PRO A 45 -3.51 1.98 -7.40
CA PRO A 45 -2.90 1.43 -8.62
C PRO A 45 -1.43 1.02 -8.45
N ILE A 46 -0.63 1.84 -7.76
CA ILE A 46 0.80 1.58 -7.53
C ILE A 46 0.98 0.31 -6.70
N ALA A 47 0.20 0.16 -5.63
CA ALA A 47 0.23 -1.00 -4.75
C ALA A 47 -0.13 -2.30 -5.47
N SER A 48 -1.18 -2.25 -6.29
CA SER A 48 -1.59 -3.38 -7.13
C SER A 48 -0.48 -3.81 -8.09
N HIS A 49 0.15 -2.83 -8.75
CA HIS A 49 1.28 -3.06 -9.66
C HIS A 49 2.50 -3.67 -8.98
N PHE A 50 2.76 -3.44 -7.69
CA PHE A 50 3.94 -4.00 -7.00
C PHE A 50 3.66 -5.20 -6.09
N ARG A 51 2.40 -5.64 -5.98
CA ARG A 51 2.00 -6.79 -5.15
C ARG A 51 1.52 -7.97 -6.02
N PRO A 52 2.40 -8.60 -6.82
CA PRO A 52 2.04 -9.85 -7.48
C PRO A 52 1.76 -10.91 -6.40
N ARG A 53 0.86 -11.84 -6.70
CA ARG A 53 0.48 -12.92 -5.79
C ARG A 53 1.66 -13.88 -5.61
N ARG A 54 2.61 -13.54 -4.73
CA ARG A 54 3.88 -14.26 -4.52
C ARG A 54 3.69 -15.76 -4.27
N HIS A 55 2.59 -16.15 -3.62
CA HIS A 55 2.27 -17.55 -3.35
C HIS A 55 1.91 -18.36 -4.61
N GLN A 56 1.71 -17.71 -5.76
CA GLN A 56 1.42 -18.34 -7.05
C GLN A 56 2.65 -18.37 -7.97
N LEU A 57 3.78 -17.81 -7.55
CA LEU A 57 4.98 -17.67 -8.37
C LEU A 57 6.13 -18.45 -7.75
N THR A 58 6.97 -19.03 -8.60
CA THR A 58 8.28 -19.50 -8.16
C THR A 58 9.14 -18.31 -7.75
N ALA A 59 10.24 -18.56 -7.03
CA ALA A 59 11.18 -17.50 -6.68
C ALA A 59 11.72 -16.79 -7.93
N ALA A 60 12.12 -17.56 -8.95
CA ALA A 60 12.64 -17.03 -10.22
C ALA A 60 11.61 -16.16 -10.94
N ASP A 61 10.38 -16.64 -11.10
CA ASP A 61 9.31 -15.89 -11.77
C ASP A 61 8.96 -14.61 -11.02
N TYR A 62 8.99 -14.65 -9.68
CA TYR A 62 8.76 -13.49 -8.85
C TYR A 62 9.84 -12.42 -9.05
N HIS A 63 11.12 -12.80 -9.14
CA HIS A 63 12.21 -11.88 -9.44
C HIS A 63 12.06 -11.25 -10.83
N GLN A 64 11.85 -12.08 -11.86
CA GLN A 64 11.64 -11.59 -13.22
C GLN A 64 10.43 -10.64 -13.33
N THR A 65 9.32 -11.01 -12.69
CA THR A 65 8.11 -10.18 -12.62
C THR A 65 8.38 -8.85 -11.94
N ARG A 66 9.18 -8.82 -10.86
CA ARG A 66 9.57 -7.58 -10.19
C ARG A 66 10.40 -6.70 -11.11
N ASP A 67 11.41 -7.24 -11.78
CA ASP A 67 12.31 -6.47 -12.64
C ASP A 67 11.55 -5.82 -13.80
N GLN A 68 10.65 -6.58 -14.44
CA GLN A 68 9.77 -6.06 -15.50
C GLN A 68 8.84 -4.95 -14.98
N ARG A 69 8.27 -5.12 -13.78
CA ARG A 69 7.39 -4.12 -13.15
C ARG A 69 8.15 -2.83 -12.81
N PHE A 70 9.42 -2.95 -12.38
CA PHE A 70 10.29 -1.79 -12.18
C PHE A 70 10.63 -1.09 -13.49
N ALA A 71 11.01 -1.83 -14.53
CA ALA A 71 11.28 -1.25 -15.86
C ALA A 71 10.07 -0.46 -16.39
N THR A 72 8.86 -1.03 -16.26
CA THR A 72 7.61 -0.35 -16.62
C THR A 72 7.40 0.92 -15.79
N TRP A 73 7.64 0.83 -14.48
CA TRP A 73 7.50 1.98 -13.58
C TRP A 73 8.46 3.12 -13.92
N HIS A 74 9.72 2.80 -14.25
CA HIS A 74 10.71 3.78 -14.70
C HIS A 74 10.28 4.47 -16.00
N ALA A 75 9.75 3.71 -16.97
CA ALA A 75 9.24 4.28 -18.21
C ALA A 75 8.06 5.25 -17.99
N VAL A 76 7.13 4.91 -17.10
CA VAL A 76 5.95 5.74 -16.79
C VAL A 76 6.31 6.99 -15.97
N THR A 77 7.27 6.88 -15.06
CA THR A 77 7.67 7.99 -14.16
C THR A 77 8.75 8.89 -14.75
N GLY A 78 9.43 8.47 -15.82
CA GLY A 78 10.58 9.17 -16.38
C GLY A 78 11.79 9.20 -15.45
N LEU A 79 11.80 8.37 -14.40
CA LEU A 79 12.91 8.30 -13.45
C LEU A 79 13.98 7.31 -13.96
N PRO A 80 15.26 7.68 -13.99
CA PRO A 80 16.32 6.74 -14.33
C PRO A 80 16.37 5.59 -13.31
N VAL A 81 16.78 4.40 -13.77
CA VAL A 81 17.12 3.29 -12.86
C VAL A 81 18.26 3.80 -11.98
N ALA A 82 18.06 3.81 -10.66
CA ALA A 82 19.12 4.17 -9.74
C ALA A 82 20.24 3.13 -9.88
N ALA A 83 21.45 3.60 -10.21
CA ALA A 83 22.66 2.80 -10.39
C ALA A 83 23.19 2.25 -9.07
#